data_AF-A0A1E4FYY9-F1
#
_entry.id   AF-A0A1E4FYY9-F1
#
_cell.length_a   1.000
_cell.length_b   1.000
_cell.length_c   1.000
_cell.angle_alpha   90.00
_cell.angle_beta   90.00
_cell.angle_gamma   90.00
#
_symmetry.space_group_name_H-M   'P 1'
#
loop_
_entity.id
_entity.type
_entity.pdbx_description
1 polymer ?
#
loop_
_entity_poly.entity_id
_entity_poly.type
_entity_poly.pdbx_seq_one_letter_code
_entity_poly.pdbx_strand_id
1 'polypeptide(L)'
;MNKVFCKTKSVIAEHAKAGPLLDVEYVPDLSYTWEQVTAFFKQGKFALKFEGPEGVVTVQPVQVETATSLTDQPGILVGLGQNDPQQIPRGVRAWLEQLN
;
A
#
# COMPACT_ATOMS: atom_id res chain seq x y z
N MET A 1 -0.05 9.28 -13.54
CA MET A 1 0.24 9.18 -12.09
C MET A 1 1.09 7.96 -11.90
N ASN A 2 2.29 8.11 -11.34
CA ASN A 2 3.24 6.99 -11.25
C ASN A 2 3.37 6.46 -9.81
N LYS A 3 2.96 7.25 -8.81
CA LYS A 3 3.09 6.93 -7.40
C LYS A 3 1.86 7.39 -6.61
N VAL A 4 1.44 6.61 -5.62
CA VAL A 4 0.44 6.98 -4.61
C VAL A 4 1.10 6.87 -3.24
N PHE A 5 1.20 7.99 -2.52
CA PHE A 5 1.82 8.03 -1.20
C PHE A 5 0.89 7.46 -0.12
N CYS A 6 1.49 6.72 0.80
CA CYS A 6 0.78 6.11 1.91
C CYS A 6 1.66 6.01 3.16
N LYS A 7 1.01 5.71 4.28
CA LYS A 7 1.67 5.42 5.55
C LYS A 7 1.25 4.03 6.02
N THR A 8 2.23 3.18 6.29
CA THR A 8 1.97 1.84 6.84
C THR A 8 1.34 1.92 8.23
N LYS A 9 0.26 1.16 8.47
CA LYS A 9 -0.35 1.04 9.80
C LYS A 9 0.03 -0.28 10.46
N SER A 10 -0.61 -1.36 10.03
CA SER A 10 -0.49 -2.67 10.66
C SER A 10 -0.92 -3.78 9.71
N VAL A 11 -0.43 -4.99 9.97
CA VAL A 11 -1.03 -6.20 9.41
C VAL A 11 -2.31 -6.48 10.18
N ILE A 12 -3.41 -6.68 9.46
CA ILE A 12 -4.74 -6.81 10.07
C ILE A 12 -5.35 -8.21 9.94
N ALA A 13 -4.87 -9.01 8.99
CA ALA A 13 -5.36 -10.37 8.75
C ALA A 13 -4.38 -11.17 7.88
N GLU A 14 -4.58 -12.48 7.81
CA GLU A 14 -4.01 -13.34 6.77
C GLU A 14 -5.12 -13.82 5.84
N HIS A 15 -4.95 -13.59 4.55
CA HIS A 15 -5.89 -14.01 3.51
C HIS A 15 -5.36 -15.22 2.76
N ALA A 16 -6.21 -16.23 2.56
CA ALA A 16 -5.81 -17.52 1.99
C ALA A 16 -5.10 -17.42 0.62
N LYS A 17 -5.42 -16.40 -0.19
CA LYS A 17 -4.80 -16.20 -1.51
C LYS A 17 -3.76 -15.08 -1.55
N ALA A 18 -3.88 -14.09 -0.66
CA ALA A 18 -3.09 -12.87 -0.72
C ALA A 18 -2.03 -12.79 0.39
N GLY A 19 -1.95 -13.82 1.24
CA GLY A 19 -1.07 -13.84 2.39
C GLY A 19 -1.44 -12.76 3.41
N PRO A 20 -0.46 -12.25 4.18
CA PRO A 20 -0.69 -11.18 5.12
C PRO A 20 -1.23 -9.92 4.44
N LEU A 21 -2.29 -9.36 5.01
CA LEU A 21 -2.93 -8.13 4.56
C LEU A 21 -2.42 -6.96 5.39
N LEU A 22 -1.75 -6.03 4.73
CA LEU A 22 -1.26 -4.79 5.29
C LEU A 22 -2.27 -3.66 5.05
N ASP A 23 -2.73 -3.05 6.14
CA ASP A 23 -3.48 -1.80 6.09
C ASP A 23 -2.54 -0.61 5.99
N VAL A 24 -2.77 0.25 5.00
CA VAL A 24 -2.02 1.50 4.80
C VAL A 24 -2.98 2.68 4.68
N GLU A 25 -2.61 3.80 5.29
CA GLU A 25 -3.30 5.08 5.18
C GLU A 25 -2.93 5.76 3.87
N TYR A 26 -3.90 6.19 3.07
CA TYR A 26 -3.61 7.06 1.95
C TYR A 26 -3.16 8.43 2.47
N VAL A 27 -2.04 8.95 1.96
CA VAL A 27 -1.59 10.31 2.23
C VAL A 27 -2.04 11.19 1.06
N PRO A 28 -2.98 12.13 1.26
CA PRO A 28 -3.52 12.94 0.19
C PRO A 28 -2.45 13.72 -0.58
N ASP A 29 -2.42 13.52 -1.90
CA ASP A 29 -1.68 14.35 -2.84
C ASP A 29 -2.66 15.31 -3.53
N LEU A 30 -2.45 16.62 -3.38
CA LEU A 30 -3.30 17.65 -3.97
C LEU A 30 -3.33 17.61 -5.51
N SER A 31 -2.39 16.91 -6.13
CA SER A 31 -2.30 16.72 -7.58
C SER A 31 -3.33 15.73 -8.12
N TYR A 32 -3.95 14.91 -7.25
CA TYR A 32 -4.85 13.83 -7.65
C TYR A 32 -6.13 13.80 -6.82
N THR A 33 -7.26 13.56 -7.48
CA THR A 33 -8.52 13.28 -6.79
C THR A 33 -8.54 11.85 -6.27
N TRP A 34 -9.38 11.59 -5.26
CA TRP A 34 -9.58 10.22 -4.77
C TRP A 34 -10.07 9.27 -5.88
N GLU A 35 -10.94 9.75 -6.76
CA GLU A 35 -11.41 8.98 -7.92
C GLU A 35 -10.25 8.54 -8.83
N GLN A 36 -9.28 9.44 -9.10
CA GLN A 36 -8.08 9.10 -9.87
C GLN A 36 -7.21 8.06 -9.17
N VAL A 37 -7.08 8.15 -7.85
CA VAL A 37 -6.36 7.15 -7.02
C VAL A 37 -7.04 5.79 -7.08
N THR A 38 -8.37 5.74 -6.91
CA THR A 38 -9.12 4.48 -7.00
C THR A 38 -9.06 3.86 -8.40
N ALA A 39 -9.09 4.70 -9.45
CA ALA A 39 -8.97 4.25 -10.83
C ALA A 39 -7.59 3.68 -11.12
N PHE A 40 -6.53 4.27 -10.54
CA PHE A 40 -5.17 3.76 -10.66
C PHE A 40 -5.01 2.36 -10.07
N PHE A 41 -5.58 2.09 -8.89
CA PHE A 41 -5.47 0.75 -8.29
C PHE A 41 -6.13 -0.36 -9.11
N LYS A 42 -7.13 -0.03 -9.95
CA LYS A 42 -7.76 -0.98 -10.86
C LYS A 42 -6.89 -1.36 -12.06
N GLN A 43 -5.80 -0.64 -12.32
CA GLN A 43 -5.02 -0.74 -13.56
C GLN A 43 -3.91 -1.80 -13.55
N GLY A 44 -3.63 -2.48 -12.43
CA GLY A 44 -2.82 -3.71 -12.50
C GLY A 44 -1.81 -3.92 -11.38
N LYS A 45 -0.55 -4.18 -11.75
CA LYS A 45 0.51 -4.64 -10.84
C LYS A 45 1.24 -3.46 -10.23
N PHE A 46 1.52 -3.55 -8.93
CA PHE A 46 2.19 -2.51 -8.17
C PHE A 46 3.45 -3.03 -7.49
N ALA A 47 4.34 -2.12 -7.14
CA ALA A 47 5.36 -2.30 -6.11
C ALA A 47 5.05 -1.36 -4.96
N LEU A 48 5.11 -1.86 -3.74
CA LEU A 48 5.02 -1.07 -2.53
C LEU A 48 6.44 -0.84 -2.01
N LYS A 49 6.82 0.44 -1.89
CA LYS A 49 8.16 0.86 -1.46
C LYS A 49 8.06 1.58 -0.12
N PHE A 50 9.01 1.29 0.76
CA PHE A 50 9.11 1.88 2.10
C PHE A 50 10.47 2.55 2.25
N GLU A 51 10.48 3.79 2.73
CA GLU A 51 11.71 4.51 3.04
C GLU A 51 12.03 4.35 4.53
N GLY A 52 13.02 3.51 4.85
CA GLY A 52 13.49 3.24 6.20
C GLY A 52 14.92 3.74 6.45
N PRO A 53 15.42 3.63 7.69
CA PRO A 53 16.76 4.09 8.06
C PRO A 53 17.89 3.36 7.32
N GLU A 54 17.65 2.12 6.87
CA GLU A 54 18.62 1.31 6.12
C GLU A 54 18.47 1.44 4.59
N GLY A 55 17.54 2.28 4.13
CA GLY A 55 17.27 2.51 2.71
C GLY A 55 15.84 2.13 2.30
N VAL A 56 15.66 1.91 1.00
CA VAL A 56 14.33 1.63 0.42
C VAL A 56 14.09 0.12 0.37
N VAL A 57 13.09 -0.35 1.13
CA VAL A 57 12.57 -1.71 1.02
C VAL A 57 11.49 -1.74 -0.06
N THR A 58 11.57 -2.68 -0.99
CA THR A 58 10.56 -2.86 -2.05
C THR A 58 9.92 -4.23 -1.89
N VAL A 59 8.59 -4.26 -1.77
CA VAL A 59 7.80 -5.49 -1.82
C VAL A 59 6.89 -5.43 -3.04
N GLN A 60 6.60 -6.59 -3.62
CA GLN A 60 5.64 -6.70 -4.72
C GLN A 60 4.33 -7.27 -4.18
N PRO A 61 3.28 -6.44 -4.03
CA PRO A 61 1.98 -6.92 -3.64
C PRO A 61 1.38 -7.86 -4.69
N VAL A 62 0.64 -8.85 -4.21
CA VAL A 62 -0.19 -9.72 -5.07
C VAL A 62 -1.61 -9.17 -5.21
N GLN A 63 -2.01 -8.25 -4.34
CA GLN A 63 -3.32 -7.61 -4.36
C GLN A 63 -3.22 -6.19 -3.78
N VAL A 64 -3.94 -5.24 -4.35
CA VAL A 64 -4.09 -3.86 -3.85
C VAL A 64 -5.54 -3.44 -4.04
N GLU A 65 -6.18 -3.00 -2.95
CA GLU A 65 -7.57 -2.58 -2.96
C GLU A 65 -7.77 -1.33 -2.11
N THR A 66 -8.78 -0.53 -2.45
CA THR A 66 -9.22 0.57 -1.59
C THR A 66 -10.01 0.03 -0.42
N ALA A 67 -9.76 0.53 0.78
CA ALA A 67 -10.55 0.20 1.97
C ALA A 67 -10.93 1.48 2.71
N THR A 68 -11.98 1.43 3.51
CA THR A 68 -12.27 2.50 4.45
C THR A 68 -11.51 2.19 5.74
N SER A 69 -10.48 2.96 6.06
CA SER A 69 -9.72 2.80 7.31
C SER A 69 -10.60 3.16 8.51
N LEU A 70 -10.31 2.60 9.69
CA LEU A 70 -10.98 2.84 10.97
C LEU A 70 -10.98 4.31 11.45
N THR A 71 -10.41 5.22 10.66
CA THR A 71 -10.16 6.63 11.00
C THR A 71 -10.95 7.59 10.12
N ASP A 72 -12.02 7.11 9.45
CA ASP A 72 -12.82 7.85 8.45
C ASP A 72 -12.00 8.42 7.26
N GLN A 73 -10.75 7.99 7.15
CA GLN A 73 -9.87 8.35 6.03
C GLN A 73 -9.86 7.24 4.98
N PRO A 74 -9.65 7.59 3.70
CA PRO A 74 -9.40 6.60 2.67
C PRO A 74 -8.19 5.74 3.03
N GLY A 75 -8.40 4.43 3.06
CA GLY A 75 -7.38 3.42 3.31
C GLY A 75 -7.10 2.61 2.06
N ILE A 76 -6.01 1.84 2.11
CA ILE A 76 -5.61 0.92 1.05
C ILE A 76 -5.19 -0.38 1.73
N LEU A 77 -5.72 -1.51 1.25
CA LEU A 77 -5.32 -2.84 1.67
C LEU A 77 -4.34 -3.41 0.65
N VAL A 78 -3.22 -3.91 1.16
CA VAL A 78 -2.15 -4.49 0.36
C VAL A 78 -1.93 -5.94 0.77
N GLY A 79 -2.16 -6.86 -0.15
CA GLY A 79 -1.84 -8.27 0.02
C GLY A 79 -0.37 -8.54 -0.29
N LEU A 80 0.38 -8.99 0.70
CA LEU A 80 1.83 -9.15 0.63
C LEU A 80 2.28 -10.47 -0.02
N GLY A 81 1.38 -11.42 -0.23
CA GLY A 81 1.70 -12.74 -0.78
C GLY A 81 2.67 -13.50 0.14
N GLN A 82 3.84 -13.85 -0.38
CA GLN A 82 4.90 -14.53 0.38
C GLN A 82 5.89 -13.57 1.06
N ASN A 83 5.74 -12.25 0.90
CA ASN A 83 6.62 -11.28 1.55
C ASN A 83 6.41 -11.31 3.07
N ASP A 84 7.52 -11.29 3.81
CA ASP A 84 7.49 -11.28 5.27
C ASP A 84 7.05 -9.91 5.81
N PRO A 85 5.91 -9.81 6.51
CA PRO A 85 5.42 -8.56 7.06
C PRO A 85 6.36 -7.97 8.13
N GLN A 86 7.24 -8.76 8.76
CA GLN A 86 8.19 -8.24 9.74
C GLN A 86 9.24 -7.31 9.12
N GLN A 87 9.46 -7.41 7.81
CA GLN A 87 10.37 -6.52 7.08
C GLN A 87 9.75 -5.16 6.77
N ILE A 88 8.45 -4.98 7.04
CA ILE A 88 7.74 -3.74 6.74
C ILE A 88 7.83 -2.81 7.95
N PRO A 89 8.57 -1.69 7.84
CA PRO A 89 8.66 -0.75 8.95
C PRO A 89 7.30 -0.12 9.20
N ARG A 90 6.93 0.10 10.46
CA ARG A 90 5.67 0.76 10.82
C ARG A 90 5.82 2.27 10.86
N GLY A 91 4.76 2.98 10.47
CA GLY A 91 4.69 4.44 10.52
C GLY A 91 5.66 5.18 9.58
N VAL A 92 6.35 4.48 8.68
CA VAL A 92 7.28 5.10 7.72
C VAL A 92 6.56 5.60 6.48
N ARG A 93 7.25 6.46 5.73
CA ARG A 93 6.79 6.91 4.42
C ARG A 93 6.83 5.73 3.44
N ALA A 94 5.71 5.50 2.77
CA ALA A 94 5.60 4.49 1.74
C ALA A 94 4.93 5.06 0.49
N TRP A 95 5.10 4.38 -0.64
CA TRP A 95 4.31 4.65 -1.83
C TRP A 95 4.10 3.39 -2.67
N LEU A 96 2.93 3.32 -3.30
CA LEU A 96 2.63 2.36 -4.35
C LEU A 96 3.06 2.95 -5.70
N GLU A 97 3.84 2.21 -6.47
CA GLU A 97 4.27 2.56 -7.81
C GLU A 97 3.81 1.49 -8.80
N GLN A 98 3.31 1.90 -9.96
CA GLN A 98 2.88 0.97 -11.00
C GLN A 98 4.11 0.28 -11.60
N LEU A 99 4.02 -1.05 -11.76
CA LEU A 99 5.02 -1.83 -12.50
C LEU A 99 4.65 -1.82 -13.99
N ASN A 100 5.60 -1.43 -14.83
CA ASN A 100 5.49 -1.54 -16.29
C ASN A 100 5.59 -2.99 -16.76
#